data_AF-A0A519XWG4-F1
#
_entry.id   AF-A0A519XWG4-F1
#
_cell.length_a   1.000
_cell.length_b   1.000
_cell.length_c   1.000
_cell.angle_alpha   90.00
_cell.angle_beta   90.00
_cell.angle_gamma   90.00
#
_symmetry.space_group_name_H-M   'P 1'
#
loop_
_entity.id
_entity.type
_entity.pdbx_description
1 polymer ?
#
loop_
_entity_poly.entity_id
_entity_poly.type
_entity_poly.pdbx_seq_one_letter_code
_entity_poly.pdbx_strand_id
1 'polypeptide(L)'
;MGIVQRQGLRNTLISYAGLGIGFVNTTLILPRLLLPTQLGLLSVLVALATLGSKLAEVGFTNMALRYFPYFRAPESGHRGFLPLLLGVPLAVFTVVLLGMWLGRPLVLRWYSHGQDTALVAAHYGVMLGLAFCILLYNLLDAYAKSLFHTAFSSFLVEVVQRLLVVGSAALYAAGVLSFNGFVLAY
;
A
#
# COMPACT_ATOMS: atom_id res chain seq x y z
N MET A 1 -23.37 18.75 -14.01
CA MET A 1 -22.01 19.18 -13.60
C MET A 1 -21.81 19.36 -12.09
N GLY A 2 -22.85 19.63 -11.27
CA GLY A 2 -22.68 19.83 -9.81
C GLY A 2 -22.21 18.61 -9.00
N ILE A 3 -22.50 17.38 -9.44
CA ILE A 3 -22.05 16.15 -8.74
C ILE A 3 -20.52 16.03 -8.79
N VAL A 4 -19.90 16.33 -9.94
CA VAL A 4 -18.45 16.29 -10.12
C VAL A 4 -17.76 17.36 -9.27
N GLN A 5 -18.31 18.59 -9.21
CA GLN A 5 -17.78 19.64 -8.33
C GLN A 5 -17.87 19.26 -6.85
N ARG A 6 -19.00 18.70 -6.39
CA ARG A 6 -19.18 18.31 -4.99
C ARG A 6 -18.28 17.14 -4.60
N GLN A 7 -18.04 16.19 -5.52
CA GLN A 7 -17.08 15.10 -5.31
C GLN A 7 -15.64 15.62 -5.30
N GLY A 8 -15.28 16.51 -6.23
CA GLY A 8 -13.96 17.14 -6.28
C GLY A 8 -13.64 17.90 -5.00
N LEU A 9 -14.55 18.77 -4.54
CA LEU A 9 -14.38 19.53 -3.29
C LEU A 9 -14.19 18.62 -2.07
N ARG A 10 -15.00 17.56 -1.93
CA ARG A 10 -14.85 16.58 -0.85
C ARG A 10 -13.51 15.88 -0.92
N ASN A 11 -13.10 15.45 -2.11
CA ASN A 11 -11.82 14.78 -2.31
C ASN A 11 -10.65 15.69 -1.95
N THR A 12 -10.68 16.94 -2.40
CA THR A 12 -9.65 17.94 -2.07
C THR A 12 -9.57 18.18 -0.57
N LEU A 13 -10.69 18.42 0.11
CA LEU A 13 -10.70 18.61 1.57
C LEU A 13 -10.10 17.40 2.32
N ILE A 14 -10.47 16.18 1.91
CA ILE A 14 -9.93 14.95 2.48
C ILE A 14 -8.43 14.84 2.22
N SER A 15 -7.96 15.11 1.01
CA SER A 15 -6.54 15.07 0.66
C SER A 15 -5.72 16.12 1.42
N TYR A 16 -6.23 17.33 1.62
CA TYR A 16 -5.54 18.37 2.41
C TYR A 16 -5.49 18.01 3.91
N ALA A 17 -6.59 17.52 4.48
CA ALA A 17 -6.59 17.03 5.86
C ALA A 17 -5.61 15.86 6.04
N GLY A 18 -5.64 14.93 5.08
CA GLY A 18 -4.70 13.83 4.95
C GLY A 18 -3.26 14.29 4.96
N LEU A 19 -2.92 15.20 4.04
CA LEU A 19 -1.59 15.81 3.92
C LEU A 19 -1.11 16.36 5.27
N GLY A 20 -1.96 17.09 5.99
CA GLY A 20 -1.65 17.58 7.34
C GLY A 20 -1.31 16.46 8.32
N ILE A 21 -2.16 15.43 8.39
CA ILE A 21 -1.94 14.26 9.26
C ILE A 21 -0.66 13.51 8.88
N GLY A 22 -0.41 13.33 7.58
CA GLY A 22 0.80 12.65 7.10
C GLY A 22 2.05 13.45 7.38
N PHE A 23 2.04 14.76 7.15
CA PHE A 23 3.18 15.61 7.50
C PHE A 23 3.53 15.50 8.98
N VAL A 24 2.53 15.56 9.86
CA VAL A 24 2.74 15.38 11.31
C VAL A 24 3.29 13.98 11.59
N ASN A 25 2.74 12.95 10.95
CA ASN A 25 3.20 11.57 11.14
C ASN A 25 4.67 11.38 10.70
N THR A 26 5.00 11.71 9.45
CA THR A 26 6.30 11.42 8.85
C THR A 26 7.41 12.35 9.34
N THR A 27 7.09 13.61 9.66
CA THR A 27 8.10 14.61 10.03
C THR A 27 8.26 14.77 11.54
N LEU A 28 7.19 14.60 12.33
CA LEU A 28 7.22 14.88 13.77
C LEU A 28 7.12 13.61 14.62
N ILE A 29 6.21 12.69 14.30
CA ILE A 29 5.93 11.53 15.16
C ILE A 29 6.96 10.42 14.91
N LEU A 30 7.02 9.89 13.69
CA LEU A 30 7.87 8.76 13.34
C LEU A 30 9.37 8.98 13.67
N PRO A 31 9.99 10.14 13.36
CA PRO A 31 11.39 10.42 13.72
C PRO A 31 11.67 10.55 15.21
N ARG A 32 10.65 10.84 16.03
CA ARG A 32 10.78 10.91 17.49
C ARG A 32 10.58 9.55 18.17
N LEU A 33 9.77 8.68 17.57
CA LEU A 33 9.42 7.39 18.15
C LEU A 33 10.31 6.24 17.68
N LEU A 34 10.89 6.33 16.48
CA LEU A 34 11.75 5.29 15.90
C LEU A 34 13.19 5.75 15.72
N LEU A 35 14.11 4.79 15.79
CA LEU A 35 15.52 5.03 15.50
C LEU A 35 15.72 5.32 13.99
N PRO A 36 16.69 6.16 13.61
CA PRO A 36 16.97 6.46 12.21
C PRO A 36 17.21 5.21 11.34
N THR A 37 17.86 4.18 11.91
CA THR A 37 18.11 2.89 11.25
C THR A 37 16.82 2.12 10.98
N GLN A 38 15.86 2.15 11.90
CA GLN A 38 14.54 1.52 11.76
C GLN A 38 13.70 2.21 10.68
N LEU A 39 13.73 3.54 10.62
CA LEU A 39 13.04 4.32 9.59
C LEU A 39 13.63 4.10 8.19
N GLY A 40 14.96 4.00 8.10
CA GLY A 40 15.65 3.64 6.86
C GLY A 40 15.23 2.26 6.38
N LEU A 41 15.20 1.27 7.28
CA LEU A 41 14.75 -0.09 6.96
C LEU A 41 13.31 -0.11 6.44
N LEU A 42 12.37 0.55 7.13
CA LEU A 42 10.96 0.61 6.72
C LEU A 42 10.81 1.24 5.34
N SER A 43 11.53 2.33 5.08
CA SER A 43 11.50 3.02 3.80
C SER A 43 11.98 2.11 2.66
N VAL A 44 13.04 1.33 2.90
CA VAL A 44 13.54 0.31 1.95
C VAL A 44 12.54 -0.81 1.73
N LEU A 45 11.97 -1.37 2.81
CA LEU A 45 10.98 -2.45 2.73
C LEU A 45 9.73 -2.02 1.95
N VAL A 46 9.19 -0.83 2.26
CA VAL A 46 8.03 -0.26 1.57
C VAL A 46 8.33 0.03 0.11
N ALA A 47 9.51 0.56 -0.21
CA ALA A 47 9.92 0.82 -1.59
C ALA A 47 10.02 -0.48 -2.40
N LEU A 48 10.69 -1.51 -1.88
CA LEU A 48 10.80 -2.82 -2.53
C LEU A 48 9.44 -3.51 -2.67
N ALA A 49 8.60 -3.46 -1.63
CA ALA A 49 7.24 -3.98 -1.66
C ALA A 49 6.38 -3.28 -2.71
N THR A 50 6.50 -1.95 -2.81
CA THR A 50 5.79 -1.15 -3.82
C THR A 50 6.25 -1.51 -5.22
N LEU A 51 7.55 -1.68 -5.45
CA LEU A 51 8.08 -2.12 -6.75
C LEU A 51 7.53 -3.51 -7.12
N GLY A 52 7.56 -4.47 -6.20
CA GLY A 52 7.00 -5.81 -6.42
C GLY A 52 5.50 -5.77 -6.75
N SER A 53 4.74 -4.96 -6.00
CA SER A 53 3.32 -4.72 -6.25
C SER A 53 3.08 -4.14 -7.65
N LYS A 54 3.83 -3.12 -8.06
CA LYS A 54 3.67 -2.48 -9.39
C LYS A 54 3.97 -3.42 -10.54
N LEU A 55 4.97 -4.29 -10.39
CA LEU A 55 5.27 -5.34 -11.38
C LEU A 55 4.11 -6.34 -11.50
N ALA A 56 3.54 -6.76 -10.37
CA ALA A 56 2.41 -7.69 -10.36
C ALA A 56 1.09 -7.07 -10.83
N GLU A 57 0.94 -5.76 -10.67
CA GLU A 57 -0.24 -5.03 -11.12
C GLU A 57 -0.34 -5.02 -12.65
N VAL A 58 0.77 -5.03 -13.40
CA VAL A 58 0.82 -5.00 -14.89
C VAL A 58 -0.12 -3.95 -15.51
N GLY A 59 -0.34 -2.83 -14.82
CA GLY A 59 -1.26 -1.79 -15.26
C GLY A 59 -2.77 -2.14 -15.19
N PHE A 60 -3.16 -3.23 -14.52
CA PHE A 60 -4.57 -3.62 -14.34
C PHE A 60 -5.41 -2.55 -13.66
N THR A 61 -4.84 -1.72 -12.77
CA THR A 61 -5.54 -0.56 -12.18
C THR A 61 -6.04 0.42 -13.25
N ASN A 62 -5.22 0.67 -14.28
CA ASN A 62 -5.62 1.55 -15.39
C ASN A 62 -6.65 0.87 -16.30
N MET A 63 -6.49 -0.44 -16.54
CA MET A 63 -7.48 -1.23 -17.25
C MET A 63 -8.82 -1.23 -16.53
N ALA A 64 -8.81 -1.30 -15.18
CA ALA A 64 -9.99 -1.23 -14.35
C ALA A 64 -10.77 0.05 -14.62
N LEU A 65 -10.12 1.20 -14.47
CA LEU A 65 -10.74 2.51 -14.65
C LEU A 65 -11.28 2.72 -16.08
N ARG A 66 -10.54 2.24 -17.10
CA ARG A 66 -10.91 2.45 -18.51
C ARG A 66 -12.01 1.53 -19.00
N TYR A 67 -11.99 0.26 -18.61
CA TYR A 67 -12.92 -0.75 -19.13
C TYR A 67 -14.13 -0.98 -18.23
N PHE A 68 -14.09 -0.57 -16.95
CA PHE A 68 -15.23 -0.70 -16.04
C PHE A 68 -16.56 -0.14 -16.58
N PRO A 69 -16.61 1.00 -17.30
CA PRO A 69 -17.86 1.51 -17.88
C PRO A 69 -18.57 0.51 -18.82
N TYR A 70 -17.81 -0.33 -19.52
CA TYR A 70 -18.34 -1.35 -20.44
C TYR A 70 -18.91 -2.58 -19.72
N PHE A 71 -18.44 -2.85 -18.50
CA PHE A 71 -18.93 -3.95 -17.66
C PHE A 71 -19.97 -3.49 -16.63
N ARG A 72 -20.35 -2.20 -16.64
CA ARG A 72 -21.27 -1.61 -15.68
C ARG A 72 -22.72 -2.04 -15.96
N ALA A 73 -23.07 -3.22 -15.46
CA ALA A 73 -24.44 -3.73 -15.37
C ALA A 73 -24.82 -3.88 -13.88
N PRO A 74 -25.57 -2.91 -13.31
CA PRO A 74 -26.00 -2.96 -11.90
C PRO A 74 -26.83 -4.21 -11.57
N GLU A 75 -27.63 -4.67 -12.53
CA GLU A 75 -28.57 -5.77 -12.34
C GLU A 75 -27.92 -7.17 -12.34
N SER A 76 -26.66 -7.28 -12.77
CA SER A 76 -25.93 -8.55 -12.84
C SER A 76 -24.62 -8.53 -12.05
N GLY A 77 -24.51 -7.68 -11.01
CA GLY A 77 -23.32 -7.61 -10.16
C GLY A 77 -22.03 -7.23 -10.91
N HIS A 78 -22.13 -6.31 -11.88
CA HIS A 78 -21.03 -5.91 -12.76
C HIS A 78 -20.42 -7.08 -13.56
N ARG A 79 -21.20 -8.15 -13.80
CA ARG A 79 -20.82 -9.32 -14.63
C ARG A 79 -19.55 -10.02 -14.19
N GLY A 80 -19.26 -10.05 -12.89
CA GLY A 80 -18.04 -10.70 -12.37
C GLY A 80 -16.75 -9.95 -12.72
N PHE A 81 -16.81 -8.63 -12.91
CA PHE A 81 -15.62 -7.81 -13.15
C PHE A 81 -14.62 -7.86 -11.99
N LEU A 82 -15.11 -7.90 -10.74
CA LEU A 82 -14.25 -7.94 -9.55
C LEU A 82 -13.35 -9.19 -9.48
N PRO A 83 -13.85 -10.44 -9.65
CA PRO A 83 -12.98 -11.60 -9.69
C PRO A 83 -12.04 -11.62 -10.90
N LEU A 84 -12.40 -11.02 -12.04
CA LEU A 84 -11.46 -10.86 -13.16
C LEU A 84 -10.35 -9.87 -12.82
N LEU A 85 -10.72 -8.73 -12.22
CA LEU A 85 -9.80 -7.67 -11.82
C LEU A 85 -8.83 -8.10 -10.72
N LEU A 86 -9.27 -8.98 -9.81
CA LEU A 86 -8.41 -9.52 -8.76
C LEU A 86 -7.67 -10.78 -9.23
N GLY A 87 -8.35 -11.69 -9.93
CA GLY A 87 -7.82 -13.01 -10.28
C GLY A 87 -6.57 -12.94 -11.16
N VAL A 88 -6.56 -12.08 -12.18
CA VAL A 88 -5.40 -11.99 -13.08
C VAL A 88 -4.18 -11.38 -12.39
N PRO A 89 -4.27 -10.20 -11.73
CA PRO A 89 -3.13 -9.66 -10.98
C PRO A 89 -2.66 -10.56 -9.84
N LEU A 90 -3.57 -11.29 -9.18
CA LEU A 90 -3.18 -12.28 -8.17
C LEU A 90 -2.39 -13.45 -8.76
N ALA A 91 -2.77 -13.93 -9.94
CA ALA A 91 -2.01 -14.95 -10.67
C ALA A 91 -0.63 -14.43 -11.14
N VAL A 92 -0.54 -13.17 -11.56
CA VAL A 92 0.77 -12.57 -11.86
C VAL A 92 1.58 -12.37 -10.58
N PHE A 93 0.94 -11.98 -9.48
CA PHE A 93 1.60 -11.80 -8.20
C PHE A 93 2.26 -13.09 -7.72
N THR A 94 1.67 -14.27 -7.92
CA THR A 94 2.34 -15.52 -7.55
C THR A 94 3.63 -15.75 -8.34
N VAL A 95 3.66 -15.39 -9.63
CA VAL A 95 4.88 -15.45 -10.46
C VAL A 95 5.93 -14.43 -9.98
N VAL A 96 5.51 -13.19 -9.70
CA VAL A 96 6.40 -12.15 -9.17
C VAL A 96 6.93 -12.53 -7.79
N LEU A 97 6.08 -13.09 -6.93
CA LEU A 97 6.45 -13.58 -5.59
C LEU A 97 7.51 -14.66 -5.67
N LEU A 98 7.34 -15.64 -6.57
CA LEU A 98 8.36 -16.68 -6.82
C LEU A 98 9.66 -16.06 -7.35
N GLY A 99 9.56 -15.11 -8.27
CA GLY A 99 10.72 -14.38 -8.81
C GLY A 99 11.48 -13.61 -7.72
N MET A 100 10.76 -12.93 -6.81
CA MET A 100 11.36 -12.22 -5.69
C MET A 100 11.98 -13.19 -4.67
N TRP A 101 11.31 -14.31 -4.39
CA TRP A 101 11.83 -15.35 -3.50
C TRP A 101 13.13 -15.94 -4.02
N LEU A 102 13.18 -16.32 -5.31
CA LEU A 102 14.38 -16.83 -5.98
C LEU A 102 15.45 -15.75 -6.14
N GLY A 103 15.04 -14.49 -6.30
CA GLY A 103 15.89 -13.30 -6.41
C GLY A 103 16.42 -12.76 -5.08
N ARG A 104 16.02 -13.33 -3.93
CA ARG A 104 16.51 -12.96 -2.60
C ARG A 104 18.04 -12.79 -2.53
N PRO A 105 18.89 -13.72 -3.02
CA PRO A 105 20.34 -13.55 -2.98
C PRO A 105 20.84 -12.39 -3.85
N LEU A 106 20.16 -12.06 -4.95
CA LEU A 106 20.49 -10.88 -5.77
C LEU A 106 20.19 -9.60 -4.99
N VAL A 107 18.99 -9.47 -4.41
CA VAL A 107 18.61 -8.30 -3.60
C VAL A 107 19.57 -8.11 -2.43
N LEU A 108 19.91 -9.18 -1.71
CA LEU A 108 20.84 -9.10 -0.58
C LEU A 108 22.26 -8.69 -1.00
N ARG A 109 22.69 -9.01 -2.24
CA ARG A 109 23.98 -8.54 -2.78
C ARG A 109 23.97 -7.03 -3.05
N TRP A 110 22.85 -6.46 -3.50
CA TRP A 110 22.73 -5.01 -3.69
C TRP A 110 22.83 -4.23 -2.38
N TYR A 111 22.41 -4.83 -1.26
CA TYR A 111 22.47 -4.21 0.07
C TYR A 111 23.72 -4.61 0.89
N SER A 112 24.64 -5.39 0.31
CA SER A 112 25.75 -6.08 1.00
C SER A 112 26.83 -5.21 1.67
N HIS A 113 26.72 -3.88 1.64
CA HIS A 113 27.73 -2.96 2.18
C HIS A 113 27.45 -2.48 3.62
N GLY A 114 26.70 -3.24 4.45
CA GLY A 114 26.53 -2.87 5.87
C GLY A 114 25.64 -3.77 6.74
N GLN A 115 25.48 -3.35 8.00
CA GLN A 115 24.61 -3.95 9.03
C GLN A 115 23.13 -4.03 8.61
N ASP A 116 22.73 -3.26 7.59
CA ASP A 116 21.39 -3.23 7.02
C ASP A 116 21.00 -4.56 6.34
N THR A 117 21.98 -5.31 5.83
CA THR A 117 21.75 -6.58 5.11
C THR A 117 21.04 -7.62 5.99
N ALA A 118 21.44 -7.74 7.25
CA ALA A 118 20.87 -8.72 8.18
C ALA A 118 19.43 -8.33 8.58
N LEU A 119 19.17 -7.04 8.75
CA LEU A 119 17.85 -6.51 9.09
C LEU A 119 16.86 -6.67 7.93
N VAL A 120 17.29 -6.37 6.70
CA VAL A 120 16.48 -6.58 5.48
C VAL A 120 16.23 -8.08 5.26
N ALA A 121 17.25 -8.93 5.46
CA ALA A 121 17.10 -10.38 5.30
C ALA A 121 16.09 -11.00 6.27
N ALA A 122 16.02 -10.49 7.51
CA ALA A 122 15.09 -10.93 8.54
C ALA A 122 13.63 -10.50 8.25
N HIS A 123 13.43 -9.31 7.68
CA HIS A 123 12.10 -8.77 7.38
C HIS A 123 11.65 -9.01 5.93
N TYR A 124 12.42 -9.78 5.15
CA TYR A 124 12.12 -10.06 3.74
C TYR A 124 10.76 -10.74 3.56
N GLY A 125 10.36 -11.64 4.46
CA GLY A 125 9.02 -12.26 4.43
C GLY A 125 7.90 -11.24 4.62
N VAL A 126 8.10 -10.27 5.52
CA VAL A 126 7.15 -9.18 5.77
C VAL A 126 7.06 -8.26 4.55
N MET A 127 8.18 -7.98 3.88
CA MET A 127 8.22 -7.23 2.62
C MET A 127 7.32 -7.86 1.54
N LEU A 128 7.36 -9.18 1.40
CA LEU A 128 6.53 -9.89 0.42
C LEU A 128 5.03 -9.81 0.79
N GLY A 129 4.71 -9.93 2.08
CA GLY A 129 3.36 -9.71 2.58
C GLY A 129 2.87 -8.28 2.34
N LEU A 130 3.72 -7.28 2.60
CA LEU A 130 3.44 -5.88 2.29
C LEU A 130 3.18 -5.67 0.80
N ALA A 131 3.97 -6.29 -0.09
CA ALA A 131 3.78 -6.18 -1.53
C ALA A 131 2.40 -6.69 -1.95
N PHE A 132 1.94 -7.80 -1.34
CA PHE A 132 0.61 -8.36 -1.55
C PHE A 132 -0.49 -7.41 -1.07
N CYS A 133 -0.36 -6.86 0.14
CA CYS A 133 -1.32 -5.90 0.69
C CYS A 133 -1.41 -4.63 -0.17
N ILE A 134 -0.29 -4.08 -0.63
CA ILE A 134 -0.25 -2.91 -1.51
C ILE A 134 -0.91 -3.22 -2.85
N LEU A 135 -0.67 -4.40 -3.43
CA LEU A 135 -1.33 -4.81 -4.68
C LEU A 135 -2.85 -4.90 -4.51
N LEU A 136 -3.32 -5.61 -3.49
CA LEU A 136 -4.74 -5.73 -3.20
C LEU A 136 -5.38 -4.36 -2.98
N TYR A 137 -4.73 -3.51 -2.20
CA TYR A 137 -5.19 -2.15 -1.95
C TYR A 137 -5.33 -1.37 -3.27
N ASN A 138 -4.31 -1.37 -4.13
CA ASN A 138 -4.35 -0.63 -5.40
C ASN A 138 -5.49 -1.11 -6.31
N LEU A 139 -5.74 -2.42 -6.40
CA LEU A 139 -6.81 -2.98 -7.22
C LEU A 139 -8.20 -2.64 -6.67
N LEU A 140 -8.39 -2.73 -5.35
CA LEU A 140 -9.64 -2.38 -4.68
C LEU A 140 -9.91 -0.87 -4.75
N ASP A 141 -8.88 -0.05 -4.61
CA ASP A 141 -8.96 1.41 -4.78
C ASP A 141 -9.33 1.78 -6.22
N ALA A 142 -8.74 1.12 -7.22
CA ALA A 142 -9.10 1.29 -8.62
C ALA A 142 -10.59 0.97 -8.87
N TYR A 143 -11.07 -0.12 -8.27
CA TYR A 143 -12.46 -0.53 -8.34
C TYR A 143 -13.40 0.47 -7.62
N ALA A 144 -13.07 0.89 -6.41
CA ALA A 144 -13.86 1.89 -5.68
C ALA A 144 -13.95 3.21 -6.45
N LYS A 145 -12.84 3.64 -7.06
CA LYS A 145 -12.79 4.83 -7.92
C LYS A 145 -13.61 4.65 -9.19
N SER A 146 -13.63 3.47 -9.80
CA SER A 146 -14.46 3.18 -10.98
C SER A 146 -15.97 3.20 -10.68
N LEU A 147 -16.37 2.92 -9.44
CA LEU A 147 -17.74 3.09 -8.95
C LEU A 147 -18.09 4.54 -8.52
N PHE A 148 -17.19 5.52 -8.72
CA PHE A 148 -17.31 6.90 -8.26
C PHE A 148 -17.31 7.09 -6.73
N HIS A 149 -16.77 6.11 -5.97
CA HIS A 149 -16.54 6.23 -4.53
C HIS A 149 -15.13 6.75 -4.21
N THR A 150 -14.66 7.74 -4.98
CA THR A 150 -13.31 8.31 -4.88
C THR A 150 -13.03 8.93 -3.50
N ALA A 151 -13.99 9.67 -2.94
CA ALA A 151 -13.83 10.32 -1.63
C ALA A 151 -13.65 9.31 -0.48
N PHE A 152 -14.33 8.16 -0.53
CA PHE A 152 -14.19 7.11 0.47
C PHE A 152 -12.81 6.45 0.36
N SER A 153 -12.38 6.14 -0.87
CA SER A 153 -11.05 5.58 -1.13
C SER A 153 -9.93 6.51 -0.63
N SER A 154 -10.02 7.80 -0.95
CA SER A 154 -9.07 8.79 -0.46
C SER A 154 -9.08 8.89 1.06
N PHE A 155 -10.25 8.87 1.70
CA PHE A 155 -10.35 8.91 3.16
C PHE A 155 -9.64 7.73 3.84
N LEU A 156 -9.75 6.52 3.27
CA LEU A 156 -9.09 5.34 3.82
C LEU A 156 -7.56 5.47 3.84
N VAL A 157 -6.94 5.96 2.77
CA VAL A 157 -5.48 6.10 2.72
C VAL A 157 -4.98 7.34 3.42
N GLU A 158 -5.62 8.46 3.17
CA GLU A 158 -5.14 9.75 3.64
C GLU A 158 -5.37 9.93 5.14
N VAL A 159 -6.41 9.30 5.70
CA VAL A 159 -6.78 9.45 7.10
C VAL A 159 -6.62 8.14 7.86
N VAL A 160 -7.38 7.10 7.48
CA VAL A 160 -7.46 5.86 8.28
C VAL A 160 -6.11 5.16 8.35
N GLN A 161 -5.46 4.93 7.21
CA GLN A 161 -4.16 4.27 7.16
C GLN A 161 -3.09 5.07 7.93
N ARG A 162 -3.09 6.40 7.81
CA ARG A 162 -2.12 7.24 8.54
C ARG A 162 -2.35 7.19 10.05
N LEU A 163 -3.61 7.20 10.49
CA LEU A 163 -3.95 7.03 11.90
C LEU A 163 -3.56 5.65 12.43
N LEU A 164 -3.73 4.59 11.62
CA LEU A 164 -3.29 3.24 12.00
C LEU A 164 -1.76 3.17 12.17
N VAL A 165 -0.99 3.78 11.27
CA VAL A 165 0.48 3.84 11.38
C VAL A 165 0.91 4.65 12.60
N VAL A 166 0.24 5.76 12.91
CA VAL A 166 0.51 6.52 14.14
C VAL A 166 0.15 5.69 15.38
N GLY A 167 -0.98 4.99 15.34
CA GLY A 167 -1.43 4.12 16.41
C GLY A 167 -0.43 2.99 16.68
N SER A 168 0.07 2.33 15.65
CA SER A 168 1.10 1.30 15.79
C SER A 168 2.42 1.87 16.29
N ALA A 169 2.81 3.08 15.84
CA ALA A 169 4.02 3.75 16.32
C ALA A 169 3.91 4.15 17.81
N ALA A 170 2.74 4.60 18.24
CA ALA A 170 2.45 4.91 19.64
C ALA A 170 2.47 3.66 20.53
N LEU A 171 1.93 2.54 20.04
CA LEU A 171 1.99 1.24 20.74
C LEU A 171 3.43 0.70 20.86
N TYR A 172 4.26 0.93 19.84
CA TYR A 172 5.70 0.65 19.91
C TYR A 172 6.39 1.52 20.95
N ALA A 173 6.10 2.83 20.97
CA ALA A 173 6.66 3.76 21.95
C ALA A 173 6.23 3.46 23.41
N ALA A 174 5.01 2.92 23.58
CA ALA A 174 4.51 2.46 24.88
C ALA A 174 5.14 1.11 25.32
N GLY A 175 6.01 0.51 24.51
CA GLY A 175 6.64 -0.79 24.81
C GLY A 175 5.72 -1.99 24.68
N VAL A 176 4.50 -1.82 24.15
CA VAL A 176 3.52 -2.90 23.96
C VAL A 176 3.88 -3.75 22.73
N LEU A 177 4.45 -3.11 21.69
CA LEU A 177 4.90 -3.78 20.47
C LEU A 177 6.43 -3.83 20.40
N SER A 178 6.98 -4.98 20.00
CA SER A 178 8.35 -5.07 19.54
C SER A 178 8.50 -4.45 18.14
N PHE A 179 9.72 -4.16 17.72
CA PHE A 179 9.96 -3.62 16.37
C PHE A 179 9.36 -4.52 15.28
N ASN A 180 9.52 -5.84 15.37
CA ASN A 180 8.93 -6.78 14.41
C ASN A 180 7.38 -6.72 14.42
N GLY A 181 6.77 -6.59 15.60
CA GLY A 181 5.33 -6.39 15.73
C GLY A 181 4.85 -5.08 15.09
N PHE A 182 5.66 -4.01 15.17
CA PHE A 182 5.39 -2.76 14.46
C PHE A 182 5.50 -2.93 12.94
N VAL A 183 6.55 -3.59 12.42
CA VAL A 183 6.70 -3.84 10.98
C VAL A 183 5.55 -4.68 10.43
N LEU A 184 5.02 -5.63 11.20
CA LEU A 184 3.84 -6.43 10.81
C LEU A 184 2.52 -5.64 10.85
N ALA A 185 2.41 -4.65 11.72
CA ALA A 185 1.22 -3.80 11.85
C ALA A 185 1.20 -2.63 10.85
N TYR A 186 2.35 -2.30 10.27
CA TYR A 186 2.53 -1.27 9.25
C TYR A 186 1.94 -1.71 7.91
#